data_AF-A0A7R8UIE4-F1
#
_entry.id   AF-A0A7R8UIE4-F1
#
_cell.length_a   1.000
_cell.length_b   1.000
_cell.length_c   1.000
_cell.angle_alpha   90.00
_cell.angle_beta   90.00
_cell.angle_gamma   90.00
#
_symmetry.space_group_name_H-M   'P 1'
#
loop_
_entity.id
_entity.type
_entity.pdbx_description
1 polymer ?
#
loop_
_entity_poly.entity_id
_entity_poly.type
_entity_poly.pdbx_seq_one_letter_code
_entity_poly.pdbx_strand_id
1 'polypeptide(L)'
;MDSGVHRLNFKQTNWKKFQERFIRGYREECPPFDAENDSTIAPGDRNLSNEEILQYLLKLENLTLQTIEQVVPKIKPRNNMEGYETAAIKRLKKVKSFLLTRVNKIYRRYGDYHHPILVEFKSLLKIARDLIRQHYVNEVNSQWREKLKGISPSDPESMFTKINTLFRKKSRIAVPRIKVGGSEI
;
A
#
# COMPACT_ATOMS: atom_id res chain seq x y z
N MET A 1 -5.68 -21.29 -4.21
CA MET A 1 -5.74 -19.87 -4.62
C MET A 1 -5.42 -19.06 -3.37
N ASP A 2 -4.29 -18.35 -3.39
CA ASP A 2 -3.77 -17.64 -2.23
C ASP A 2 -4.60 -16.37 -2.03
N SER A 3 -5.61 -16.43 -1.15
CA SER A 3 -6.41 -15.27 -0.71
C SER A 3 -5.55 -14.39 0.20
N GLY A 4 -4.44 -13.88 -0.34
CA GLY A 4 -3.53 -13.01 0.37
C GLY A 4 -4.28 -11.77 0.81
N VAL A 5 -4.48 -11.61 2.12
CA VAL A 5 -5.13 -10.45 2.73
C VAL A 5 -4.41 -9.18 2.25
N HIS A 6 -4.97 -8.53 1.23
CA HIS A 6 -4.39 -7.32 0.67
C HIS A 6 -4.59 -6.18 1.67
N ARG A 7 -3.51 -5.54 2.08
CA ARG A 7 -3.60 -4.36 2.96
C ARG A 7 -4.24 -3.20 2.19
N LEU A 8 -5.26 -2.59 2.75
CA LEU A 8 -6.01 -1.48 2.15
C LEU A 8 -5.43 -0.12 2.54
N ASN A 9 -5.50 0.86 1.63
CA ASN A 9 -4.99 2.21 1.85
C ASN A 9 -6.10 3.23 2.09
N PHE A 10 -6.67 3.19 3.29
CA PHE A 10 -7.70 4.14 3.73
C PHE A 10 -7.21 5.61 3.70
N LYS A 11 -5.89 5.84 3.81
CA LYS A 11 -5.31 7.20 3.76
C LYS A 11 -5.40 7.84 2.38
N GLN A 12 -5.35 7.05 1.31
CA GLN A 12 -5.43 7.52 -0.07
C GLN A 12 -6.83 7.33 -0.67
N THR A 13 -7.79 6.92 0.15
CA THR A 13 -9.17 6.71 -0.31
C THR A 13 -9.81 8.06 -0.62
N ASN A 14 -10.42 8.16 -1.80
CA ASN A 14 -11.30 9.28 -2.10
C ASN A 14 -12.65 9.03 -1.43
N TRP A 15 -12.83 9.61 -0.24
CA TRP A 15 -14.03 9.40 0.57
C TRP A 15 -15.31 9.96 -0.07
N LYS A 16 -15.22 10.99 -0.92
CA LYS A 16 -16.36 11.49 -1.68
C LYS A 16 -16.85 10.43 -2.67
N LYS A 17 -15.93 9.84 -3.44
CA LYS A 17 -16.24 8.73 -4.35
C LYS A 17 -16.75 7.49 -3.60
N PHE A 18 -16.21 7.22 -2.42
CA PHE A 18 -16.68 6.13 -1.56
C PHE A 18 -18.14 6.38 -1.15
N GLN A 19 -18.46 7.57 -0.65
CA GLN A 19 -19.81 7.95 -0.25
C GLN A 19 -20.79 7.88 -1.42
N GLU A 20 -20.45 8.41 -2.59
CA GLU A 20 -21.26 8.32 -3.81
C GLU A 20 -21.54 6.85 -4.21
N ARG A 21 -20.51 5.99 -4.12
CA ARG A 21 -20.65 4.56 -4.45
C ARG A 21 -21.51 3.84 -3.43
N PHE A 22 -21.30 4.10 -2.14
CA PHE A 22 -22.07 3.53 -1.04
C PHE A 22 -23.54 3.92 -1.13
N ILE A 23 -23.83 5.22 -1.30
CA ILE A 23 -25.20 5.73 -1.43
C ILE A 23 -25.91 5.12 -2.64
N ARG A 24 -25.22 4.98 -3.79
CA ARG A 24 -25.84 4.31 -4.94
C ARG A 24 -26.23 2.87 -4.62
N GLY A 25 -25.34 2.06 -4.06
CA GLY A 25 -25.67 0.67 -3.71
C GLY A 25 -26.74 0.60 -2.62
N TYR A 26 -26.76 1.54 -1.69
CA TYR A 26 -27.82 1.68 -0.69
C TYR A 26 -29.19 1.90 -1.33
N ARG A 27 -29.28 2.75 -2.37
CA ARG A 27 -30.52 3.00 -3.13
C ARG A 27 -30.98 1.80 -3.95
N GLU A 28 -30.04 1.06 -4.52
CA GLU A 28 -30.33 -0.16 -5.30
C GLU A 28 -30.93 -1.26 -4.42
N GLU A 29 -30.42 -1.40 -3.18
CA GLU A 29 -30.94 -2.35 -2.19
C GLU A 29 -32.26 -1.90 -1.54
N CYS A 30 -32.66 -0.63 -1.71
CA CYS A 30 -33.79 -0.03 -1.02
C CYS A 30 -34.74 0.77 -1.95
N PRO A 31 -35.56 0.10 -2.79
CA PRO A 31 -36.63 0.76 -3.56
C PRO A 31 -37.91 0.94 -2.70
N PRO A 32 -38.63 2.08 -2.75
CA PRO A 32 -38.34 3.33 -3.45
C PRO A 32 -37.57 4.31 -2.53
N PHE A 33 -36.38 4.73 -2.97
CA PHE A 33 -35.64 5.79 -2.31
C PHE A 33 -36.16 7.14 -2.81
N ASP A 34 -37.13 7.70 -2.11
CA ASP A 34 -37.59 9.07 -2.37
C ASP A 34 -36.65 10.02 -1.63
N ALA A 35 -36.22 11.12 -2.28
CA ALA A 35 -35.34 12.09 -1.61
C ALA A 35 -36.06 12.87 -0.48
N GLU A 36 -37.38 12.77 -0.39
CA GLU A 36 -38.25 13.45 0.57
C GLU A 36 -38.67 12.56 1.76
N ASN A 37 -38.66 11.23 1.60
CA ASN A 37 -38.87 10.28 2.69
C ASN A 37 -37.55 9.59 2.97
N ASP A 38 -37.10 9.59 4.22
CA ASP A 38 -35.82 9.04 4.66
C ASP A 38 -35.79 7.49 4.49
N SER A 39 -35.77 7.02 3.24
CA SER A 39 -35.88 5.60 2.88
C SER A 39 -34.63 4.88 3.36
N THR A 40 -34.81 4.13 4.45
CA THR A 40 -33.78 3.37 5.12
C THR A 40 -33.86 1.90 4.73
N ILE A 41 -32.71 1.22 4.66
CA ILE A 41 -32.60 -0.22 4.34
C ILE A 41 -33.52 -1.09 5.20
N ALA A 42 -33.84 -0.64 6.42
CA ALA A 42 -34.77 -1.29 7.32
C ALA A 42 -36.02 -0.41 7.51
N PRO A 43 -37.24 -0.99 7.54
CA PRO A 43 -38.47 -0.22 7.74
C PRO A 43 -38.50 0.40 9.14
N GLY A 44 -38.78 1.70 9.21
CA GLY A 44 -38.89 2.46 10.47
C GLY A 44 -40.31 2.52 11.05
N ASP A 45 -41.30 1.96 10.34
CA ASP A 45 -42.73 2.03 10.67
C ASP A 45 -43.23 0.84 11.50
N ARG A 46 -42.40 -0.18 11.72
CA ARG A 46 -42.76 -1.36 12.51
C ARG A 46 -41.60 -1.94 13.30
N ASN A 47 -41.96 -2.74 14.31
CA ASN A 47 -40.98 -3.54 15.02
C ASN A 47 -40.42 -4.65 14.11
N LEU A 48 -39.11 -4.85 14.21
CA LEU A 48 -38.38 -5.89 13.50
C LEU A 48 -38.15 -7.09 14.41
N SER A 49 -38.26 -8.29 13.85
CA SER A 49 -37.76 -9.50 14.49
C SER A 49 -36.23 -9.53 14.50
N ASN A 50 -35.64 -10.34 15.39
CA ASN A 50 -34.19 -10.50 15.47
C ASN A 50 -33.59 -10.99 14.13
N GLU A 51 -34.25 -11.95 13.47
CA GLU A 51 -33.86 -12.41 12.13
C GLU A 51 -33.86 -11.29 11.09
N GLU A 52 -34.89 -10.44 11.06
CA GLU A 52 -34.94 -9.30 10.13
C GLU A 52 -33.81 -8.30 10.41
N ILE A 53 -33.54 -8.00 11.69
CA ILE A 53 -32.42 -7.14 12.09
C ILE A 53 -31.09 -7.71 11.57
N LEU A 54 -30.85 -9.00 11.78
CA LEU A 54 -29.64 -9.68 11.29
C LEU A 54 -29.52 -9.61 9.76
N GLN A 55 -30.63 -9.80 9.04
CA GLN A 55 -30.63 -9.68 7.58
C GLN A 55 -30.26 -8.28 7.11
N TYR A 56 -30.80 -7.23 7.73
CA TYR A 56 -30.45 -5.85 7.37
C TYR A 56 -29.00 -5.50 7.71
N LEU A 57 -28.49 -5.98 8.86
CA LEU A 57 -27.08 -5.82 9.21
C LEU A 57 -26.16 -6.51 8.20
N LEU A 58 -26.49 -7.72 7.75
CA LEU A 58 -25.74 -8.43 6.73
C LEU A 58 -25.75 -7.70 5.38
N LYS A 59 -26.88 -7.11 4.98
CA LYS A 59 -26.96 -6.28 3.76
C LYS A 59 -26.04 -5.06 3.86
N LEU A 60 -26.05 -4.36 4.99
CA LEU A 60 -25.18 -3.21 5.24
C LEU A 60 -23.69 -3.59 5.25
N GLU A 61 -23.36 -4.72 5.88
CA GLU A 61 -21.99 -5.24 5.90
C GLU A 61 -21.51 -5.58 4.48
N ASN A 62 -22.32 -6.31 3.72
CA ASN A 62 -22.00 -6.69 2.34
C ASN A 62 -21.83 -5.45 1.44
N LEU A 63 -22.73 -4.48 1.53
CA LEU A 63 -22.61 -3.22 0.80
C LEU A 63 -21.33 -2.46 1.17
N THR A 64 -20.98 -2.44 2.46
CA THR A 64 -19.75 -1.81 2.96
C THR A 64 -18.51 -2.50 2.40
N LEU A 65 -18.45 -3.83 2.47
CA LEU A 65 -17.34 -4.63 1.96
C LEU A 65 -17.18 -4.47 0.44
N GLN A 66 -18.27 -4.54 -0.32
CA GLN A 66 -18.24 -4.32 -1.77
C GLN A 66 -17.75 -2.91 -2.12
N THR A 67 -18.21 -1.89 -1.39
CA THR A 67 -17.76 -0.51 -1.61
C THR A 67 -16.27 -0.37 -1.30
N ILE A 68 -15.79 -0.99 -0.22
CA ILE A 68 -14.36 -1.05 0.13
C ILE A 68 -13.55 -1.67 -1.00
N GLU A 69 -13.95 -2.83 -1.50
CA GLU A 69 -13.23 -3.53 -2.57
C GLU A 69 -13.15 -2.72 -3.87
N GLN A 70 -14.19 -1.97 -4.20
CA GLN A 70 -14.29 -1.21 -5.44
C GLN A 70 -13.58 0.14 -5.38
N VAL A 71 -13.57 0.80 -4.21
CA VAL A 71 -13.12 2.20 -4.09
C VAL A 71 -11.80 2.34 -3.33
N VAL A 72 -11.54 1.51 -2.33
CA VAL A 72 -10.35 1.67 -1.48
C VAL A 72 -9.13 1.10 -2.20
N PRO A 73 -8.10 1.93 -2.48
CA PRO A 73 -6.91 1.46 -3.18
C PRO A 73 -6.14 0.45 -2.32
N LYS A 74 -5.68 -0.63 -2.95
CA LYS A 74 -4.81 -1.63 -2.30
C LYS A 74 -3.40 -1.05 -2.12
N ILE A 75 -2.80 -1.27 -0.96
CA ILE A 75 -1.40 -0.94 -0.71
C ILE A 75 -0.55 -1.87 -1.57
N LYS A 76 0.09 -1.30 -2.59
CA LYS A 76 1.15 -2.01 -3.31
C LYS A 76 2.30 -2.24 -2.34
N PRO A 77 2.90 -3.45 -2.31
CA PRO A 77 4.12 -3.68 -1.53
C PRO A 77 5.18 -2.70 -2.04
N ARG A 78 5.44 -1.64 -1.26
CA ARG A 78 6.46 -0.65 -1.60
C ARG A 78 7.80 -1.23 -1.19
N ASN A 79 8.71 -1.40 -2.14
CA ASN A 79 10.08 -1.71 -1.79
C ASN A 79 10.71 -0.42 -1.25
N ASN A 80 11.03 -0.41 0.05
CA ASN A 80 11.63 0.76 0.72
C ASN A 80 12.94 1.22 0.04
N MET A 81 13.58 0.34 -0.72
CA MET A 81 14.81 0.63 -1.46
C MET A 81 14.58 1.31 -2.83
N GLU A 82 13.35 1.39 -3.33
CA GLU A 82 13.05 2.06 -4.62
C GLU A 82 13.42 3.55 -4.61
N GLY A 83 13.29 4.22 -3.47
CA GLY A 83 13.67 5.63 -3.32
C GLY A 83 15.17 5.90 -3.44
N TYR A 84 15.98 4.84 -3.37
CA TYR A 84 17.44 4.89 -3.47
C TYR A 84 17.94 4.21 -4.76
N GLU A 85 17.05 3.95 -5.72
CA GLU A 85 17.35 3.20 -6.94
C GLU A 85 18.00 4.09 -8.01
N THR A 86 19.33 4.06 -8.08
CA THR A 86 20.11 4.78 -9.10
C THR A 86 20.21 4.00 -10.42
N ALA A 87 20.59 4.69 -11.50
CA ALA A 87 20.86 4.05 -12.79
C ALA A 87 21.98 2.99 -12.71
N ALA A 88 22.97 3.19 -11.83
CA ALA A 88 24.03 2.21 -11.56
C ALA A 88 23.45 0.93 -10.94
N ILE A 89 22.60 1.05 -9.92
CA ILE A 89 21.93 -0.09 -9.28
C ILE A 89 21.06 -0.85 -10.29
N LYS A 90 20.29 -0.14 -11.13
CA LYS A 90 19.48 -0.76 -12.20
C LYS A 90 20.35 -1.58 -13.16
N ARG A 91 21.49 -1.04 -13.59
CA ARG A 91 22.45 -1.76 -14.44
C ARG A 91 23.00 -3.01 -13.75
N LEU A 92 23.43 -2.89 -12.50
CA LEU A 92 23.94 -4.04 -11.73
C LEU A 92 22.88 -5.11 -11.49
N LYS A 93 21.61 -4.74 -11.25
CA LYS A 93 20.50 -5.70 -11.16
C LYS A 93 20.29 -6.45 -12.46
N LYS A 94 20.36 -5.78 -13.61
CA LYS A 94 20.30 -6.44 -14.93
C LYS A 94 21.45 -7.44 -15.11
N VAL A 95 22.67 -7.06 -14.75
CA VAL A 95 23.84 -7.94 -14.77
C VAL A 95 23.64 -9.15 -13.85
N LYS A 96 23.20 -8.94 -12.60
CA LYS A 96 22.89 -10.02 -11.66
C LYS A 96 21.86 -11.01 -12.24
N SER A 97 20.77 -10.51 -12.83
CA SER A 97 19.75 -11.37 -13.46
C SER A 97 20.30 -12.15 -14.65
N PHE A 98 21.15 -11.52 -15.47
CA PHE A 98 21.83 -12.18 -16.58
C PHE A 98 22.75 -13.31 -16.08
N LEU A 99 23.60 -13.02 -15.09
CA LEU A 99 24.52 -14.00 -14.49
C LEU A 99 23.75 -15.18 -13.89
N LEU A 100 22.68 -14.91 -13.13
CA LEU A 100 21.83 -15.95 -12.55
C LEU A 100 21.18 -16.82 -13.63
N THR A 101 20.69 -16.22 -14.71
CA THR A 101 20.13 -16.96 -15.84
C THR A 101 21.18 -17.86 -16.47
N ARG A 102 22.44 -17.39 -16.60
CA ARG A 102 23.53 -18.17 -17.17
C ARG A 102 23.94 -19.33 -16.25
N VAL A 103 24.04 -19.10 -14.94
CA VAL A 103 24.26 -20.13 -13.93
C VAL A 103 23.20 -21.24 -14.04
N ASN A 104 21.93 -20.86 -14.08
CA ASN A 104 20.83 -21.83 -14.18
C ASN A 104 20.88 -22.62 -15.49
N LYS A 105 21.25 -22.00 -16.61
CA LYS A 105 21.41 -22.70 -17.89
C LYS A 105 22.56 -23.71 -17.86
N ILE A 106 23.70 -23.35 -17.26
CA ILE A 106 24.85 -24.25 -17.11
C ILE A 106 24.47 -25.43 -16.22
N TYR A 107 23.83 -25.16 -15.08
CA TYR A 107 23.37 -26.18 -14.15
C TYR A 107 22.42 -27.21 -14.80
N ARG A 108 21.45 -26.74 -15.58
CA ARG A 108 20.52 -27.62 -16.32
C ARG A 108 21.22 -28.48 -17.39
N ARG A 109 22.32 -28.00 -17.96
CA ARG A 109 23.00 -28.67 -19.08
C ARG A 109 24.07 -29.66 -18.63
N TYR A 110 24.78 -29.35 -17.54
CA TYR A 110 25.95 -30.11 -17.10
C TYR A 110 25.79 -30.72 -15.69
N GLY A 111 24.67 -30.48 -15.00
CA GLY A 111 24.43 -30.95 -13.63
C GLY A 111 25.28 -30.22 -12.59
N ASP A 112 25.47 -30.86 -11.45
CA ASP A 112 26.19 -30.33 -10.28
C ASP A 112 27.72 -30.42 -10.39
N TYR A 113 28.24 -30.76 -11.57
CA TYR A 113 29.68 -30.90 -11.79
C TYR A 113 30.38 -29.55 -11.54
N HIS A 114 31.54 -29.59 -10.87
CA HIS A 114 32.43 -28.46 -10.59
C HIS A 114 33.02 -27.87 -11.88
N HIS A 115 32.18 -27.27 -12.71
CA HIS A 115 32.57 -26.65 -13.96
C HIS A 115 33.28 -25.32 -13.64
N PRO A 116 34.52 -25.09 -14.08
CA PRO A 116 35.26 -23.85 -13.79
C PRO A 116 34.47 -22.57 -14.12
N ILE A 117 33.80 -22.58 -15.27
CA ILE A 117 32.86 -21.52 -15.69
C ILE A 117 31.74 -21.29 -14.65
N LEU A 118 31.16 -22.34 -14.06
CA LEU A 118 30.12 -22.17 -13.04
C LEU A 118 30.65 -21.47 -11.80
N VAL A 119 31.89 -21.77 -11.38
CA VAL A 119 32.56 -21.11 -10.26
C VAL A 119 32.77 -19.62 -10.55
N GLU A 120 33.22 -19.29 -11.76
CA GLU A 120 33.40 -17.90 -12.20
C GLU A 120 32.07 -17.12 -12.25
N PHE A 121 31.02 -17.69 -12.83
CA PHE A 121 29.71 -17.03 -12.85
C PHE A 121 29.13 -16.85 -11.44
N LYS A 122 29.37 -17.80 -10.52
CA LYS A 122 28.99 -17.67 -9.10
C LYS A 122 29.79 -16.58 -8.40
N SER A 123 31.09 -16.44 -8.67
CA SER A 123 31.91 -15.37 -8.09
C SER A 123 31.48 -13.98 -8.60
N LEU A 124 31.23 -13.85 -9.91
CA LEU A 124 30.68 -12.63 -10.51
C LEU A 124 29.30 -12.28 -9.94
N LEU A 125 28.45 -13.28 -9.66
CA LEU A 125 27.15 -13.06 -9.03
C LEU A 125 27.28 -12.53 -7.61
N LYS A 126 28.28 -13.00 -6.85
CA LYS A 126 28.62 -12.50 -5.52
C LYS A 126 29.11 -11.06 -5.60
N ILE A 127 30.04 -10.75 -6.49
CA ILE A 127 30.56 -9.39 -6.73
C ILE A 127 29.41 -8.43 -7.08
N ALA A 128 28.54 -8.81 -8.03
CA ALA A 128 27.40 -7.99 -8.42
C ALA A 128 26.45 -7.72 -7.24
N ARG A 129 26.23 -8.70 -6.35
CA ARG A 129 25.43 -8.52 -5.14
C ARG A 129 26.07 -7.54 -4.16
N ASP A 130 27.37 -7.66 -3.96
CA ASP A 130 28.12 -6.80 -3.03
C ASP A 130 28.17 -5.36 -3.54
N LEU A 131 28.38 -5.16 -4.84
CA LEU A 131 28.30 -3.83 -5.48
C LEU A 131 26.92 -3.19 -5.35
N ILE A 132 25.84 -3.96 -5.58
CA ILE A 132 24.47 -3.46 -5.36
C ILE A 132 24.29 -2.99 -3.92
N ARG A 133 24.76 -3.79 -2.94
CA ARG A 133 24.69 -3.45 -1.52
C ARG A 133 25.47 -2.16 -1.21
N GLN A 134 26.70 -2.05 -1.69
CA GLN A 134 27.54 -0.88 -1.48
C GLN A 134 26.90 0.39 -2.07
N HIS A 135 26.37 0.32 -3.29
CA HIS A 135 25.67 1.46 -3.89
C HIS A 135 24.44 1.88 -3.10
N TYR A 136 23.64 0.93 -2.61
CA TYR A 136 22.51 1.27 -1.74
C TYR A 136 22.96 1.94 -0.43
N VAL A 137 23.98 1.40 0.22
CA VAL A 137 24.54 1.99 1.46
C VAL A 137 25.03 3.42 1.19
N ASN A 138 25.75 3.63 0.10
CA ASN A 138 26.27 4.94 -0.26
C ASN A 138 25.16 5.95 -0.55
N GLU A 139 24.12 5.55 -1.29
CA GLU A 139 22.98 6.40 -1.62
C GLU A 139 22.16 6.76 -0.38
N VAL A 140 21.86 5.77 0.47
CA VAL A 140 21.18 5.98 1.76
C VAL A 140 21.98 6.95 2.63
N ASN A 141 23.28 6.71 2.79
CA ASN A 141 24.14 7.59 3.58
C ASN A 141 24.26 9.00 2.99
N SER A 142 24.26 9.14 1.66
CA SER A 142 24.30 10.44 1.00
C SER A 142 23.05 11.25 1.33
N GLN A 143 21.87 10.66 1.14
CA GLN A 143 20.60 11.33 1.46
C GLN A 143 20.49 11.68 2.94
N TRP A 144 20.96 10.82 3.85
CA TRP A 144 20.99 11.15 5.28
C TRP A 144 21.95 12.29 5.58
N ARG A 145 23.15 12.31 4.99
CA ARG A 145 24.10 13.42 5.14
C ARG A 145 23.50 14.74 4.65
N GLU A 146 22.83 14.75 3.51
CA GLU A 146 22.16 15.94 2.99
C GLU A 146 21.05 16.42 3.93
N LYS A 147 20.20 15.50 4.41
CA LYS A 147 19.14 15.84 5.38
C LYS A 147 19.70 16.42 6.68
N LEU A 148 20.80 15.86 7.18
CA LEU A 148 21.45 16.33 8.41
C LEU A 148 22.18 17.66 8.20
N LYS A 149 22.83 17.88 7.05
CA LYS A 149 23.44 19.17 6.69
C LYS A 149 22.42 20.31 6.67
N GLY A 150 21.17 20.03 6.31
CA GLY A 150 20.09 21.01 6.33
C GLY A 150 19.64 21.44 7.74
N ILE A 151 20.10 20.77 8.80
CA ILE A 151 19.79 21.07 10.19
C ILE A 151 20.89 22.01 10.71
N SER A 152 20.62 23.32 10.70
CA SER A 152 21.56 24.32 11.21
C SER A 152 21.32 24.56 12.72
N PRO A 153 22.36 24.55 13.56
CA PRO A 153 22.26 24.94 14.97
C PRO A 153 21.96 26.44 15.16
N SER A 154 22.19 27.25 14.14
CA SER A 154 22.04 28.71 14.20
C SER A 154 20.58 29.18 14.28
N ASP A 155 19.62 28.31 13.98
CA ASP A 155 18.18 28.58 14.04
C ASP A 155 17.45 27.44 14.77
N PRO A 156 17.27 27.55 16.11
CA PRO A 156 16.66 26.49 16.92
C PRO A 156 15.24 26.12 16.47
N GLU A 157 14.42 27.07 16.03
CA GLU A 157 13.03 26.79 15.63
C GLU A 157 12.97 25.93 14.35
N SER A 158 13.78 26.28 13.35
CA SER A 158 13.92 25.50 12.12
C SER A 158 14.57 24.14 12.38
N MET A 159 15.55 24.08 13.29
CA MET A 159 16.21 22.85 13.71
C MET A 159 15.21 21.84 14.29
N PHE A 160 14.43 22.24 15.32
CA PHE A 160 13.47 21.34 15.95
C PHE A 160 12.36 20.92 14.99
N THR A 161 11.91 21.81 14.10
CA THR A 161 10.92 21.46 13.07
C THR A 161 11.46 20.37 12.14
N LYS A 162 12.70 20.51 11.65
CA LYS A 162 13.34 19.51 10.78
C LYS A 162 13.56 18.18 11.50
N ILE A 163 14.06 18.21 12.73
CA ILE A 163 14.24 17.00 13.56
C ILE A 163 12.88 16.31 13.79
N ASN A 164 11.85 17.07 14.15
CA ASN A 164 10.51 16.54 14.36
C ASN A 164 9.96 15.86 13.10
N THR A 165 10.18 16.41 11.90
CA THR A 165 9.73 15.75 10.66
C THR A 165 10.42 14.42 10.37
N LEU A 166 11.65 14.22 10.85
CA LEU A 166 12.42 12.98 10.63
C LEU A 166 11.96 11.86 11.57
N PHE A 167 11.67 12.18 12.82
CA PHE A 167 11.44 11.18 13.87
C PHE A 167 9.97 11.03 14.27
N ARG A 168 9.12 12.03 14.02
CA ARG A 168 7.72 11.99 14.46
C ARG A 168 6.90 11.06 13.57
N LYS A 169 6.11 10.17 14.20
CA LYS A 169 5.13 9.34 13.48
C LYS A 169 4.14 10.26 12.74
N LYS A 170 3.89 9.94 11.47
CA LYS A 170 2.84 10.63 10.69
C LYS A 170 1.49 10.48 11.40
N SER A 171 0.75 11.59 11.51
CA SER A 171 -0.56 11.62 12.15
C SER A 171 -1.51 10.56 11.56
N ARG A 172 -2.39 10.05 12.42
CA ARG A 172 -3.52 9.22 11.99
C ARG A 172 -4.47 10.14 11.21
N ILE A 173 -4.92 9.68 10.05
CA ILE A 173 -5.88 10.44 9.24
C ILE A 173 -7.27 10.13 9.81
N ALA A 174 -8.06 11.18 10.06
CA ALA A 174 -9.46 11.02 10.40
C ALA A 174 -10.21 10.54 9.15
N VAL A 175 -10.89 9.40 9.26
CA VAL A 175 -11.81 8.93 8.23
C VAL A 175 -13.10 9.73 8.40
N PRO A 176 -13.61 10.41 7.35
CA PRO A 176 -14.83 11.19 7.45
C PRO A 176 -16.02 10.27 7.77
N ARG A 177 -16.94 10.76 8.59
CA ARG A 177 -18.19 10.06 8.90
C ARG A 177 -19.11 10.12 7.69
N ILE A 178 -19.54 8.97 7.20
CA ILE A 178 -20.53 8.87 6.12
C ILE A 178 -21.90 8.82 6.76
N LYS A 179 -22.78 9.75 6.37
CA LYS A 179 -24.21 9.74 6.73
C LYS A 179 -25.02 9.41 5.47
N VAL A 180 -26.02 8.54 5.63
CA VAL A 180 -27.04 8.25 4.62
C VAL A 180 -28.36 8.61 5.29
N GLY A 181 -29.18 9.44 4.65
CA GLY A 181 -30.36 10.03 5.27
C GLY A 181 -30.06 11.32 6.02
N GLY A 182 -30.88 12.33 5.75
CA GLY A 182 -30.70 13.69 6.25
C GLY A 182 -31.41 13.87 7.60
N SER A 183 -30.64 13.94 8.66
CA SER A 183 -30.99 14.78 9.80
C SER A 183 -29.72 15.43 10.32
N GLU A 184 -29.53 16.67 9.89
CA GLU A 184 -28.71 17.62 10.63
C GLU A 184 -29.37 17.82 11.99
N ILE A 185 -28.62 17.51 13.06
CA ILE A 185 -28.63 18.34 14.24
C ILE A 185 -27.28 19.03 14.24
#